data_AF-A0A2V9SHF1-F1
#
_entry.id   AF-A0A2V9SHF1-F1
#
_cell.length_a   1.000
_cell.length_b   1.000
_cell.length_c   1.000
_cell.angle_alpha   90.00
_cell.angle_beta   90.00
_cell.angle_gamma   90.00
#
_symmetry.space_group_name_H-M   'P 1'
#
loop_
_entity.id
_entity.type
_entity.pdbx_description
1 polymer ?
#
loop_
_entity_poly.entity_id
_entity_poly.type
_entity_poly.pdbx_seq_one_letter_code
_entity_poly.pdbx_strand_id
1 'polypeptide(L)'
;MSGTHHSDTHVQYELDTATWLGPYEPRNTPIAVVKEAAELIIAGGLKAEALEDARPAQWSKLIFNSSVNGVSALTGLPHSPHFAAEKDLSDLGHLLHDLIEEGKTVAAAAGIKLHEDPWQMNKIGAVTNHPPSMLYDVRHQLPTEVDFLSGAIAREAQRLGKPAPLHTAVYRLIKGREAAWNFKDENNPVAARG
;
A
#
# COMPACT_ATOMS: atom_id res chain seq x y z
N MET A 1 -10.03 4.46 -7.68
CA MET A 1 -10.87 3.41 -8.30
C MET A 1 -10.68 2.08 -7.58
N SER A 2 -11.77 1.49 -7.08
CA SER A 2 -11.82 0.09 -6.62
C SER A 2 -13.10 -0.54 -7.13
N GLY A 3 -13.09 -1.86 -7.30
CA GLY A 3 -14.24 -2.61 -7.75
C GLY A 3 -14.13 -4.09 -7.44
N THR A 4 -15.27 -4.76 -7.44
CA THR A 4 -15.37 -6.20 -7.21
C THR A 4 -15.58 -6.92 -8.53
N HIS A 5 -14.76 -7.93 -8.78
CA HIS A 5 -14.96 -8.85 -9.90
C HIS A 5 -16.03 -9.88 -9.56
N HIS A 6 -17.07 -9.98 -10.38
CA HIS A 6 -18.15 -10.97 -10.22
C HIS A 6 -18.04 -12.09 -11.26
N SER A 7 -17.60 -11.77 -12.49
CA SER A 7 -17.36 -12.72 -13.57
C SER A 7 -16.50 -12.07 -14.67
N ASP A 8 -16.04 -12.85 -15.64
CA ASP A 8 -15.22 -12.40 -16.78
C ASP A 8 -15.81 -11.21 -17.56
N THR A 9 -17.13 -11.02 -17.50
CA THR A 9 -17.85 -9.93 -18.17
C THR A 9 -18.59 -9.00 -17.21
N HIS A 10 -18.43 -9.16 -15.90
CA HIS A 10 -19.12 -8.34 -14.90
C HIS A 10 -18.19 -7.93 -13.76
N VAL A 11 -17.99 -6.62 -13.68
CA VAL A 11 -17.29 -5.96 -12.58
C VAL A 11 -18.18 -4.87 -12.00
N GLN A 12 -18.14 -4.71 -10.69
CA GLN A 12 -18.84 -3.65 -9.99
C GLN A 12 -17.84 -2.56 -9.60
N TYR A 13 -18.16 -1.31 -9.93
CA TYR A 13 -17.41 -0.15 -9.46
C TYR A 13 -17.92 0.30 -8.09
N GLU A 14 -17.03 0.45 -7.11
CA GLU A 14 -17.42 0.69 -5.70
C GLU A 14 -16.88 2.00 -5.13
N LEU A 15 -15.69 2.43 -5.56
CA LEU A 15 -15.02 3.62 -5.02
C LEU A 15 -14.76 4.67 -6.09
N ASP A 16 -15.61 5.70 -6.06
CA ASP A 16 -15.61 6.88 -6.95
C ASP A 16 -14.63 7.97 -6.47
N THR A 17 -13.35 7.59 -6.37
CA THR A 17 -12.24 8.51 -6.07
C THR A 17 -11.51 8.92 -7.34
N ALA A 18 -10.98 10.14 -7.36
CA ALA A 18 -10.18 10.62 -8.47
C ALA A 18 -8.93 9.75 -8.70
N THR A 19 -8.57 9.58 -9.97
CA THR A 19 -7.27 9.05 -10.39
C THR A 19 -6.29 10.20 -10.47
N TRP A 20 -5.26 10.18 -9.64
CA TRP A 20 -4.17 11.16 -9.71
C TRP A 20 -3.11 10.73 -10.72
N LEU A 21 -2.73 11.66 -11.59
CA LEU A 21 -1.70 11.45 -12.61
C LEU A 21 -0.66 12.55 -12.49
N GLY A 22 0.60 12.26 -12.76
CA GLY A 22 1.66 13.27 -12.83
C GLY A 22 2.75 12.91 -13.83
N PRO A 23 3.66 13.84 -14.12
CA PRO A 23 4.81 13.59 -14.98
C PRO A 23 5.61 12.36 -14.52
N TYR A 24 5.87 11.42 -15.43
CA TYR A 24 6.81 10.34 -15.14
C TYR A 24 8.24 10.91 -15.15
N GLU A 25 8.83 11.01 -13.97
CA GLU A 25 10.09 11.72 -13.70
C GLU A 25 11.26 11.18 -14.53
N PRO A 26 11.44 9.85 -14.69
CA PRO A 26 12.55 9.33 -15.49
C PRO A 26 12.52 9.75 -16.97
N ARG A 27 11.37 10.22 -17.48
CA ARG A 27 11.24 10.71 -18.86
C ARG A 27 10.90 12.20 -18.96
N ASN A 28 10.78 12.91 -17.83
CA ASN A 28 10.31 14.30 -17.79
C ASN A 28 9.06 14.52 -18.65
N THR A 29 8.06 13.64 -18.48
CA THR A 29 6.84 13.68 -19.31
C THR A 29 6.20 15.07 -19.23
N PRO A 30 5.95 15.76 -20.37
CA PRO A 30 5.38 17.10 -20.32
C PRO A 30 4.02 17.09 -19.63
N ILE A 31 3.79 18.05 -18.73
CA ILE A 31 2.51 18.18 -18.01
C ILE A 31 1.31 18.30 -18.97
N ALA A 32 1.51 18.87 -20.17
CA ALA A 32 0.47 18.93 -21.19
C ALA A 32 -0.07 17.54 -21.57
N VAL A 33 0.80 16.54 -21.70
CA VAL A 33 0.41 15.15 -22.01
C VAL A 33 -0.36 14.53 -20.85
N VAL A 34 0.03 14.83 -19.61
CA VAL A 34 -0.67 14.35 -18.41
C VAL A 34 -2.07 14.98 -18.31
N LYS A 35 -2.20 16.27 -18.62
CA LYS A 35 -3.48 16.99 -18.65
C LYS A 35 -4.41 16.44 -19.73
N GLU A 36 -3.90 16.21 -20.94
CA GLU A 36 -4.64 15.56 -22.01
C GLU A 36 -5.16 14.17 -21.60
N ALA A 37 -4.30 13.36 -20.96
CA ALA A 37 -4.72 12.04 -20.45
C ALA A 37 -5.82 12.14 -19.39
N ALA A 38 -5.71 13.10 -18.46
CA ALA A 38 -6.74 13.33 -17.44
C ALA A 38 -8.07 13.77 -18.07
N GLU A 39 -8.03 14.66 -19.07
CA GLU A 39 -9.22 15.10 -19.82
C GLU A 39 -9.91 13.94 -20.54
N LEU A 40 -9.15 13.02 -21.14
CA LEU A 40 -9.70 11.82 -21.76
C LEU A 40 -10.38 10.89 -20.74
N ILE A 41 -9.80 10.71 -19.55
CA ILE A 41 -10.41 9.92 -18.47
C ILE A 41 -11.73 10.56 -18.01
N ILE A 42 -11.75 11.89 -17.88
CA ILE A 42 -12.94 12.67 -17.52
C ILE A 42 -14.02 12.57 -18.59
N ALA A 43 -13.65 12.68 -19.88
CA ALA A 43 -14.57 12.50 -20.99
C ALA A 43 -15.20 11.09 -21.02
N GLY A 44 -14.49 10.08 -20.50
CA GLY A 44 -15.00 8.73 -20.28
C GLY A 44 -15.94 8.55 -19.08
N GLY A 45 -16.22 9.62 -18.32
CA GLY A 45 -17.13 9.61 -17.16
C GLY A 45 -16.47 9.26 -15.83
N LEU A 46 -15.14 9.18 -15.77
CA LEU A 46 -14.38 8.90 -14.55
C LEU A 46 -13.79 10.18 -13.94
N LYS A 47 -13.40 10.13 -12.67
CA LYS A 47 -12.69 11.24 -12.02
C LYS A 47 -11.19 11.12 -12.23
N ALA A 48 -10.55 12.20 -12.66
CA ALA A 48 -9.10 12.30 -12.75
C ALA A 48 -8.60 13.69 -12.38
N GLU A 49 -7.35 13.76 -11.93
CA GLU A 49 -6.67 15.01 -11.60
C GLU A 49 -5.21 14.91 -12.02
N ALA A 50 -4.77 15.88 -12.84
CA ALA A 50 -3.38 16.01 -13.27
C ALA A 50 -2.61 16.88 -12.28
N LEU A 51 -1.63 16.29 -11.61
CA LEU A 51 -0.74 16.92 -10.65
C LEU A 51 0.58 17.30 -11.34
N GLU A 52 1.10 18.49 -11.03
CA GLU A 52 2.45 18.89 -11.47
C GLU A 52 3.54 17.98 -10.86
N ASP A 53 3.28 17.45 -9.67
CA ASP A 53 4.11 16.47 -8.98
C ASP A 53 3.22 15.42 -8.30
N ALA A 54 3.29 14.18 -8.77
CA ALA A 54 2.50 13.08 -8.21
C ALA A 54 3.12 12.45 -6.96
N ARG A 55 4.39 12.73 -6.64
CA ARG A 55 5.11 12.07 -5.53
C ARG A 55 4.41 12.27 -4.19
N PRO A 56 3.93 13.46 -3.80
CA PRO A 56 3.12 13.64 -2.59
C PRO A 56 1.94 12.66 -2.45
N ALA A 57 1.18 12.48 -3.53
CA ALA A 57 0.01 11.61 -3.55
C ALA A 57 0.40 10.12 -3.57
N GLN A 58 1.43 9.78 -4.35
CA GLN A 58 1.99 8.43 -4.39
C GLN A 58 2.51 8.00 -3.02
N TRP A 59 3.21 8.87 -2.30
CA TRP A 59 3.71 8.59 -0.96
C TRP A 59 2.59 8.44 0.07
N SER A 60 1.57 9.31 0.05
CA SER A 60 0.38 9.15 0.90
C SER A 60 -0.25 7.77 0.69
N LYS A 61 -0.43 7.37 -0.57
CA LYS A 61 -1.03 6.07 -0.92
C LYS A 61 -0.13 4.88 -0.59
N LEU A 62 1.19 5.00 -0.82
CA LEU A 62 2.18 3.99 -0.50
C LEU A 62 2.19 3.69 0.99
N ILE A 63 2.28 4.72 1.84
CA ILE A 63 2.28 4.56 3.30
C ILE A 63 0.99 3.87 3.74
N PHE A 64 -0.17 4.37 3.30
CA PHE A 64 -1.46 3.75 3.60
C PHE A 64 -1.52 2.26 3.19
N ASN A 65 -1.23 1.94 1.93
CA ASN A 65 -1.30 0.56 1.42
C ASN A 65 -0.26 -0.35 2.09
N SER A 66 0.95 0.13 2.34
CA SER A 66 2.01 -0.68 2.97
C SER A 66 1.67 -1.11 4.39
N SER A 67 1.00 -0.24 5.15
CA SER A 67 0.52 -0.55 6.50
C SER A 67 -0.69 -1.49 6.46
N VAL A 68 -1.72 -1.16 5.67
CA VAL A 68 -2.99 -1.90 5.65
C VAL A 68 -2.86 -3.26 4.97
N ASN A 69 -2.26 -3.33 3.78
CA ASN A 69 -2.22 -4.57 2.99
C ASN A 69 -1.41 -5.65 3.71
N GLY A 70 -0.23 -5.30 4.24
CA GLY A 70 0.63 -6.24 4.95
C GLY A 70 -0.02 -6.77 6.23
N VAL A 71 -0.60 -5.90 7.05
CA VAL A 71 -1.28 -6.31 8.28
C VAL A 71 -2.52 -7.15 7.99
N SER A 72 -3.31 -6.77 6.97
CA SER A 72 -4.46 -7.55 6.51
C SER A 72 -4.04 -8.96 6.06
N ALA A 73 -2.99 -9.06 5.26
CA ALA A 73 -2.45 -10.34 4.80
C ALA A 73 -1.93 -11.22 5.94
N LEU A 74 -1.31 -10.64 6.98
CA LEU A 74 -0.83 -11.38 8.14
C LEU A 74 -1.97 -11.89 9.03
N THR A 75 -2.95 -11.03 9.32
CA THR A 75 -4.06 -11.32 10.26
C THR A 75 -5.21 -12.09 9.61
N GLY A 76 -5.37 -12.02 8.29
CA GLY A 76 -6.52 -12.55 7.57
C GLY A 76 -7.78 -11.66 7.64
N LEU A 77 -7.71 -10.53 8.36
CA LEU A 77 -8.80 -9.57 8.49
C LEU A 77 -8.90 -8.67 7.25
N PRO A 78 -10.10 -8.37 6.74
CA PRO A 78 -10.27 -7.28 5.77
C PRO A 78 -10.01 -5.91 6.44
N HIS A 79 -9.93 -4.84 5.65
CA HIS A 79 -9.79 -3.48 6.16
C HIS A 79 -11.07 -3.06 6.92
N SER A 80 -11.07 -3.38 8.21
CA SER A 80 -12.23 -3.37 9.12
C SER A 80 -11.96 -2.46 10.32
N PRO A 81 -12.94 -2.19 11.20
CA PRO A 81 -12.78 -1.25 12.30
C PRO A 81 -11.60 -1.53 13.25
N HIS A 82 -11.13 -2.78 13.31
CA HIS A 82 -9.91 -3.17 14.04
C HIS A 82 -8.67 -2.36 13.64
N PHE A 83 -8.57 -1.94 12.37
CA PHE A 83 -7.43 -1.18 11.83
C PHE A 83 -7.37 0.26 12.36
N ALA A 84 -8.42 0.74 13.01
CA ALA A 84 -8.50 2.09 13.59
C ALA A 84 -8.82 2.08 15.10
N ALA A 85 -8.99 0.91 15.71
CA ALA A 85 -9.22 0.78 17.14
C ALA A 85 -7.90 0.99 17.91
N GLU A 86 -7.92 1.80 18.96
CA GLU A 86 -6.74 2.16 19.78
C GLU A 86 -7.15 2.32 21.27
N LYS A 87 -8.12 1.54 21.74
CA LYS A 87 -8.66 1.63 23.10
C LYS A 87 -7.97 0.67 24.05
N ASP A 88 -7.86 -0.59 23.65
CA ASP A 88 -7.27 -1.65 24.44
C ASP A 88 -5.86 -1.96 23.93
N LEU A 89 -4.96 -2.41 24.81
CA LEU A 89 -3.54 -2.67 24.47
C LEU A 89 -3.38 -3.62 23.26
N SER A 90 -4.31 -4.54 23.09
CA SER A 90 -4.32 -5.52 21.99
C SER A 90 -4.86 -4.99 20.67
N ASP A 91 -5.37 -3.75 20.64
CA ASP A 91 -6.01 -3.21 19.45
C ASP A 91 -5.01 -3.01 18.31
N LEU A 92 -5.42 -3.47 17.13
CA LEU A 92 -4.57 -3.50 15.96
C LEU A 92 -4.23 -2.10 15.43
N GLY A 93 -5.07 -1.10 15.71
CA GLY A 93 -4.86 0.28 15.25
C GLY A 93 -3.57 0.90 15.79
N HIS A 94 -3.08 0.49 16.97
CA HIS A 94 -1.78 0.94 17.47
C HIS A 94 -0.63 0.57 16.51
N LEU A 95 -0.62 -0.68 16.03
CA LEU A 95 0.39 -1.12 15.05
C LEU A 95 0.25 -0.36 13.72
N LEU A 96 -0.98 -0.11 13.26
CA LEU A 96 -1.21 0.64 12.02
C LEU A 96 -0.73 2.08 12.14
N HIS A 97 -0.99 2.71 13.28
CA HIS A 97 -0.57 4.08 13.57
C HIS A 97 0.96 4.17 13.55
N ASP A 98 1.65 3.26 14.26
CA ASP A 98 3.11 3.25 14.31
C ASP A 98 3.75 2.98 12.93
N LEU A 99 3.21 2.04 12.15
CA LEU A 99 3.64 1.81 10.76
C LEU A 99 3.47 3.09 9.91
N ILE A 100 2.32 3.76 10.03
CA ILE A 100 2.07 5.00 9.28
C ILE A 100 3.04 6.11 9.70
N GLU A 101 3.37 6.25 10.99
CA GLU A 101 4.34 7.24 11.46
C GLU A 101 5.78 6.92 11.02
N GLU A 102 6.18 5.64 10.95
CA GLU A 102 7.44 5.24 10.31
C GLU A 102 7.46 5.69 8.85
N GLY A 103 6.41 5.38 8.08
CA GLY A 103 6.28 5.78 6.68
C GLY A 103 6.35 7.31 6.50
N LYS A 104 5.66 8.09 7.34
CA LYS A 104 5.71 9.56 7.35
C LYS A 104 7.12 10.08 7.65
N THR A 105 7.81 9.48 8.61
CA THR A 105 9.19 9.85 8.97
C THR A 105 10.14 9.65 7.78
N VAL A 106 9.99 8.53 7.06
CA VAL A 106 10.77 8.23 5.85
C VAL A 106 10.44 9.22 4.73
N ALA A 107 9.15 9.50 4.49
CA ALA A 107 8.72 10.48 3.47
C ALA A 107 9.28 11.88 3.75
N ALA A 108 9.22 12.34 5.00
CA ALA A 108 9.76 13.64 5.40
C ALA A 108 11.29 13.69 5.19
N ALA A 109 12.01 12.61 5.52
CA ALA A 109 13.44 12.50 5.26
C ALA A 109 13.80 12.49 3.76
N ALA A 110 12.88 12.00 2.91
CA ALA A 110 12.99 12.07 1.46
C ALA A 110 12.62 13.45 0.89
N GLY A 111 12.25 14.43 1.73
CA GLY A 111 11.82 15.76 1.30
C GLY A 111 10.40 15.80 0.72
N ILE A 112 9.59 14.77 0.97
CA ILE A 112 8.23 14.68 0.46
C ILE A 112 7.25 15.18 1.53
N LYS A 113 6.51 16.22 1.18
CA LYS A 113 5.32 16.64 1.93
C LYS A 113 4.13 15.87 1.38
N LEU A 114 3.46 15.10 2.24
CA LEU A 114 2.33 14.25 1.86
C LEU A 114 1.13 15.08 1.38
N HIS A 115 0.40 14.54 0.40
CA HIS A 115 -0.81 15.17 -0.15
C HIS A 115 -2.00 15.00 0.80
N GLU A 116 -2.17 13.79 1.31
CA GLU A 116 -3.15 13.42 2.33
C GLU A 116 -2.47 12.78 3.54
N ASP A 117 -3.12 12.83 4.70
CA ASP A 117 -2.69 12.10 5.90
C ASP A 117 -3.09 10.62 5.81
N PRO A 118 -2.13 9.68 5.71
CA PRO A 118 -2.42 8.24 5.63
C PRO A 118 -3.20 7.70 6.82
N TRP A 119 -3.10 8.34 8.00
CA TRP A 119 -3.90 7.92 9.16
C TRP A 119 -5.38 8.27 9.00
N GLN A 120 -5.72 9.44 8.47
CA GLN A 120 -7.11 9.75 8.14
C GLN A 120 -7.64 8.82 7.05
N MET A 121 -6.83 8.53 6.02
CA MET A 121 -7.18 7.56 4.97
C MET A 121 -7.49 6.19 5.59
N ASN A 122 -6.70 5.75 6.57
CA ASN A 122 -6.94 4.50 7.31
C ASN A 122 -8.27 4.49 8.06
N LYS A 123 -8.56 5.54 8.84
CA LYS A 123 -9.83 5.61 9.58
C LYS A 123 -11.04 5.61 8.67
N ILE A 124 -10.96 6.29 7.51
CA ILE A 124 -12.04 6.30 6.51
C ILE A 124 -12.18 4.92 5.85
N GLY A 125 -11.09 4.26 5.47
CA GLY A 125 -11.16 2.95 4.82
C GLY A 125 -11.57 1.82 5.77
N ALA A 126 -11.24 1.91 7.06
CA ALA A 126 -11.49 0.87 8.06
C ALA A 126 -12.99 0.56 8.25
N VAL A 127 -13.91 1.44 7.83
CA VAL A 127 -15.36 1.17 7.92
C VAL A 127 -15.91 0.41 6.71
N THR A 128 -15.09 0.14 5.69
CA THR A 128 -15.55 -0.47 4.43
C THR A 128 -15.60 -2.00 4.50
N ASN A 129 -14.87 -2.64 5.41
CA ASN A 129 -14.64 -4.09 5.41
C ASN A 129 -14.09 -4.63 4.07
N HIS A 130 -13.43 -3.77 3.28
CA HIS A 130 -12.91 -4.13 1.97
C HIS A 130 -11.66 -5.01 2.14
N PRO A 131 -11.59 -6.20 1.50
CA PRO A 131 -10.40 -7.03 1.50
C PRO A 131 -9.34 -6.46 0.54
N PRO A 132 -8.14 -6.08 1.02
CA PRO A 132 -7.07 -5.60 0.16
C PRO A 132 -6.54 -6.68 -0.78
N SER A 133 -5.95 -6.27 -1.91
CA SER A 133 -5.29 -7.15 -2.91
C SER A 133 -4.37 -8.20 -2.29
N MET A 134 -3.47 -7.79 -1.39
CA MET A 134 -2.52 -8.70 -0.78
C MET A 134 -3.18 -9.79 0.07
N LEU A 135 -4.35 -9.53 0.67
CA LEU A 135 -5.11 -10.56 1.39
C LEU A 135 -5.66 -11.60 0.41
N TYR A 136 -6.10 -11.17 -0.78
CA TYR A 136 -6.47 -12.08 -1.85
C TYR A 136 -5.28 -12.93 -2.28
N ASP A 137 -4.12 -12.32 -2.54
CA ASP A 137 -2.90 -13.03 -2.95
C ASP A 137 -2.52 -14.11 -1.93
N VAL A 138 -2.50 -13.74 -0.65
CA VAL A 138 -2.18 -14.67 0.44
C VAL A 138 -3.19 -15.81 0.57
N ARG A 139 -4.48 -15.55 0.35
CA ARG A 139 -5.53 -16.61 0.39
C ARG A 139 -5.37 -17.61 -0.75
N HIS A 140 -4.81 -17.18 -1.87
CA HIS A 140 -4.60 -18.01 -3.06
C HIS A 140 -3.14 -18.45 -3.27
N GLN A 141 -2.25 -18.16 -2.30
CA GLN A 141 -0.82 -18.47 -2.36
C GLN A 141 -0.12 -17.89 -3.62
N LEU A 142 -0.52 -16.68 -4.01
CA LEU A 142 0.07 -15.94 -5.11
C LEU A 142 1.19 -15.01 -4.61
N PRO A 143 2.20 -14.72 -5.44
CA PRO A 143 3.22 -13.72 -5.10
C PRO A 143 2.58 -12.38 -4.74
N THR A 144 2.99 -11.80 -3.61
CA THR A 144 2.45 -10.53 -3.14
C THR A 144 3.24 -9.34 -3.68
N GLU A 145 2.63 -8.15 -3.63
CA GLU A 145 3.28 -6.88 -3.94
C GLU A 145 4.16 -6.31 -2.79
N VAL A 146 4.48 -7.10 -1.75
CA VAL A 146 5.14 -6.60 -0.52
C VAL A 146 6.50 -5.94 -0.78
N ASP A 147 7.21 -6.40 -1.81
CA ASP A 147 8.48 -5.85 -2.24
C ASP A 147 8.37 -4.37 -2.62
N PHE A 148 7.23 -3.94 -3.16
CA PHE A 148 6.95 -2.55 -3.59
C PHE A 148 6.20 -1.72 -2.54
N LEU A 149 5.79 -2.35 -1.43
CA LEU A 149 5.09 -1.71 -0.33
C LEU A 149 6.01 -1.55 0.89
N SER A 150 5.84 -2.37 1.94
CA SER A 150 6.68 -2.31 3.14
C SER A 150 8.16 -2.56 2.83
N GLY A 151 8.47 -3.37 1.82
CA GLY A 151 9.84 -3.55 1.33
C GLY A 151 10.43 -2.26 0.75
N ALA A 152 9.64 -1.45 0.04
CA ALA A 152 10.08 -0.17 -0.50
C ALA A 152 10.35 0.85 0.61
N ILE A 153 9.46 0.97 1.60
CA ILE A 153 9.66 1.86 2.76
C ILE A 153 10.90 1.44 3.56
N ALA A 154 11.08 0.14 3.83
CA ALA A 154 12.24 -0.35 4.57
C ALA A 154 13.57 -0.04 3.86
N ARG A 155 13.64 -0.25 2.54
CA ARG A 155 14.85 0.05 1.75
C ARG A 155 15.12 1.55 1.67
N GLU A 156 14.08 2.36 1.54
CA GLU A 156 14.23 3.81 1.48
C GLU A 156 14.64 4.40 2.84
N ALA A 157 14.10 3.87 3.93
CA ALA A 157 14.53 4.20 5.28
C ALA A 157 16.02 3.90 5.47
N GLN A 158 16.48 2.71 5.04
CA GLN A 158 17.88 2.35 5.08
C GLN A 158 18.75 3.31 4.25
N ARG A 159 18.34 3.66 3.03
CA ARG A 159 19.05 4.60 2.15
C ARG A 159 19.20 5.98 2.79
N LEU A 160 18.20 6.42 3.55
CA LEU A 160 18.15 7.72 4.22
C LEU A 160 18.71 7.70 5.65
N GLY A 161 19.17 6.55 6.15
CA GLY A 161 19.64 6.41 7.54
C GLY A 161 18.53 6.61 8.58
N LYS A 162 17.29 6.23 8.27
CA LYS A 162 16.13 6.30 9.17
C LYS A 162 15.71 4.91 9.66
N PRO A 163 15.18 4.79 10.88
CA PRO A 163 14.58 3.55 11.35
C PRO A 163 13.23 3.31 10.66
N ALA A 164 13.01 2.07 10.20
CA ALA A 164 11.68 1.55 9.84
C ALA A 164 11.54 0.08 10.28
N PRO A 165 11.74 -0.23 11.58
CA PRO A 165 11.73 -1.60 12.08
C PRO A 165 10.39 -2.32 11.87
N LEU A 166 9.25 -1.63 11.98
CA LEU A 166 7.94 -2.25 11.80
C LEU A 166 7.69 -2.60 10.33
N HIS A 167 7.97 -1.69 9.39
CA HIS A 167 7.89 -2.02 7.96
C HIS A 167 8.87 -3.14 7.58
N THR A 168 10.08 -3.15 8.17
CA THR A 168 11.06 -4.22 7.97
C THR A 168 10.52 -5.56 8.49
N ALA A 169 9.87 -5.58 9.66
CA ALA A 169 9.27 -6.78 10.23
C ALA A 169 8.10 -7.29 9.38
N VAL A 170 7.17 -6.41 8.99
CA VAL A 170 6.05 -6.77 8.10
C VAL A 170 6.55 -7.35 6.78
N TYR A 171 7.54 -6.70 6.15
CA TYR A 171 8.16 -7.19 4.92
C TYR A 171 8.71 -8.61 5.11
N ARG A 172 9.52 -8.84 6.15
CA ARG A 172 10.11 -10.16 6.45
C ARG A 172 9.05 -11.22 6.74
N LEU A 173 8.00 -10.89 7.49
CA LEU A 173 6.94 -11.83 7.83
C LEU A 173 6.13 -12.25 6.60
N ILE A 174 5.84 -11.32 5.68
CA ILE A 174 5.17 -11.67 4.43
C ILE A 174 6.07 -12.54 3.54
N LYS A 175 7.37 -12.20 3.37
CA LYS A 175 8.29 -13.08 2.62
C LYS A 175 8.40 -14.47 3.25
N GLY A 176 8.39 -14.56 4.58
CA GLY A 176 8.33 -15.83 5.31
C GLY A 176 7.04 -16.60 5.03
N ARG A 177 5.90 -15.90 5.00
CA ARG A 177 4.60 -16.50 4.65
C ARG A 177 4.57 -17.03 3.22
N GLU A 178 5.13 -16.30 2.25
CA GLU A 178 5.28 -16.76 0.87
C GLU A 178 6.16 -18.01 0.78
N ALA A 179 7.28 -18.04 1.52
CA ALA A 179 8.17 -19.19 1.58
C ALA A 179 7.49 -20.42 2.20
N ALA A 180 6.62 -20.21 3.21
CA ALA A 180 5.91 -21.27 3.91
C ALA A 180 4.97 -22.07 2.98
N TRP A 181 4.47 -21.50 1.89
CA TRP A 181 3.62 -22.22 0.93
C TRP A 181 4.33 -23.38 0.23
N ASN A 182 5.65 -23.26 0.08
CA ASN A 182 6.49 -24.27 -0.57
C ASN A 182 7.39 -25.02 0.43
N PHE A 183 7.19 -24.80 1.73
CA PHE A 183 7.99 -25.45 2.75
C PHE A 183 7.70 -26.95 2.76
N LYS A 184 8.73 -27.73 2.44
CA LYS A 184 8.76 -29.17 2.65
C LYS A 184 9.43 -29.38 4.00
N ASP A 185 8.87 -30.26 4.83
CA ASP A 185 9.28 -30.55 6.22
C ASP A 185 10.70 -31.17 6.28
N GLU A 186 11.67 -30.38 5.85
CA GLU A 186 13.08 -30.70 5.70
C GLU A 186 13.83 -29.56 6.40
N ASN A 187 14.51 -29.87 7.50
CA ASN A 187 15.35 -28.91 8.25
C ASN A 187 16.64 -28.56 7.50
N ASN A 188 16.52 -28.18 6.22
CA ASN A 188 17.63 -27.69 5.43
C ASN A 188 17.85 -26.20 5.77
N PRO A 189 19.10 -25.77 6.03
CA PRO A 189 19.39 -24.36 6.25
C PRO A 189 18.95 -23.53 5.03
N VAL A 190 18.30 -22.39 5.28
CA VAL A 190 17.95 -21.44 4.21
C VAL A 190 19.25 -20.98 3.56
N ALA A 191 19.48 -21.38 2.31
CA ALA A 191 20.65 -20.95 1.56
C ALA A 191 20.71 -19.42 1.55
N ALA A 192 21.83 -18.85 2.00
CA ALA A 192 22.04 -17.41 1.97
C ALA A 192 21.95 -16.96 0.50
N ARG A 193 20.90 -16.19 0.17
CA ARG A 193 20.83 -15.53 -1.14
C ARG A 193 21.84 -14.38 -1.09
N GLY A 194 22.94 -14.55 -1.83
CA GLY A 194 23.91 -13.49 -2.11
C GLY A 194 23.37 -12.45 -3.08
#